data_AF-A0A0G0R3I2-F1
#
_entry.id   AF-A0A0G0R3I2-F1
#
_cell.length_a   1.000
_cell.length_b   1.000
_cell.length_c   1.000
_cell.angle_alpha   90.00
_cell.angle_beta   90.00
_cell.angle_gamma   90.00
#
_symmetry.space_group_name_H-M   'P 1'
#
loop_
_entity.id
_entity.type
_entity.pdbx_description
1 polymer ?
#
loop_
_entity_poly.entity_id
_entity_poly.type
_entity_poly.pdbx_seq_one_letter_code
_entity_poly.pdbx_strand_id
1 'polypeptide(L)'
;MKKILFVISILAFGFIAVNFASAYSYRVGGYYRSSGTYVQPYYRTSPDSSRWNNYSTRGNYNPYTGQKGYTSPYRSYNSYRSYSRW
;
A
#
# COMPACT_ATOMS: atom_id res chain seq x y z
N MET A 1 -23.33 41.68 -1.98
CA MET A 1 -22.22 41.67 -0.99
C MET A 1 -22.22 40.42 -0.11
N LYS A 2 -23.25 40.15 0.70
CA LYS A 2 -23.32 38.93 1.55
C LYS A 2 -23.22 37.59 0.79
N LYS A 3 -23.83 37.50 -0.40
CA LYS A 3 -23.76 36.32 -1.27
C LYS A 3 -22.37 36.06 -1.85
N ILE A 4 -21.61 37.13 -2.14
CA ILE A 4 -20.23 37.05 -2.64
C ILE A 4 -19.30 36.61 -1.51
N LEU A 5 -19.49 37.14 -0.30
CA LEU A 5 -18.77 36.71 0.90
C LEU A 5 -19.02 35.22 1.23
N PHE A 6 -20.23 34.72 0.98
CA PHE A 6 -20.58 33.31 1.17
C PHE A 6 -19.93 32.38 0.12
N VAL A 7 -19.80 32.83 -1.13
CA VAL A 7 -19.10 32.08 -2.19
C VAL A 7 -17.59 32.05 -1.92
N ILE A 8 -17.02 33.17 -1.47
CA ILE A 8 -15.60 33.24 -1.07
C ILE A 8 -15.33 32.37 0.16
N SER A 9 -16.25 32.28 1.12
CA SER A 9 -16.08 31.38 2.28
C SER A 9 -16.11 29.91 1.89
N ILE A 10 -16.92 29.51 0.91
CA ILE A 10 -16.95 28.13 0.38
C ILE A 10 -15.66 27.81 -0.38
N LEU A 11 -15.17 28.74 -1.20
CA LEU A 11 -13.90 28.58 -1.91
C LEU A 11 -12.69 28.55 -0.96
N ALA A 12 -12.73 29.33 0.14
CA ALA A 12 -11.69 29.33 1.17
C ALA A 12 -11.74 28.08 2.07
N PHE A 13 -12.92 27.48 2.30
CA PHE A 13 -13.05 26.22 3.05
C PHE A 13 -12.80 24.96 2.22
N GLY A 14 -12.77 25.07 0.88
CA GLY A 14 -12.60 23.93 -0.03
C GLY A 14 -11.20 23.31 -0.04
N PHE A 15 -10.21 23.90 0.62
CA PHE A 15 -8.86 23.35 0.73
C PHE A 15 -8.74 22.35 1.90
N ILE A 16 -9.63 21.35 1.92
CA ILE A 16 -9.51 20.23 2.84
C ILE A 16 -8.29 19.42 2.41
N ALA A 17 -7.30 19.35 3.30
CA ALA A 17 -6.06 18.62 3.10
C ALA A 17 -6.33 17.17 2.69
N VAL A 18 -6.11 16.87 1.41
CA VAL A 18 -5.96 15.51 0.91
C VAL A 18 -4.75 14.89 1.60
N ASN A 19 -4.99 14.13 2.67
CA ASN A 19 -4.00 13.30 3.31
C ASN A 19 -3.69 12.15 2.37
N PHE A 20 -2.72 12.34 1.48
CA PHE A 20 -2.12 11.23 0.77
C PHE A 20 -1.34 10.41 1.80
N ALA A 21 -1.85 9.24 2.16
CA ALA A 21 -1.08 8.24 2.90
C ALA A 21 0.08 7.79 2.01
N SER A 22 1.19 8.53 2.06
CA SER A 22 2.40 8.21 1.32
C SER A 22 3.08 7.03 2.01
N ALA A 23 2.82 5.82 1.51
CA ALA A 23 3.63 4.68 1.89
C ALA A 23 5.05 4.94 1.37
N TYR A 24 5.99 5.23 2.28
CA TYR A 24 7.39 5.46 1.98
C TYR A 24 7.91 4.31 1.11
N SER A 25 8.60 4.62 0.02
CA SER A 25 9.05 3.63 -0.95
C SER A 25 10.48 3.19 -0.66
N TYR A 26 10.72 1.89 -0.69
CA TYR A 26 12.01 1.26 -0.48
C TYR A 26 12.43 0.48 -1.73
N ARG A 27 13.62 0.79 -2.26
CA ARG A 27 14.20 0.10 -3.43
C ARG A 27 14.92 -1.17 -2.99
N VAL A 28 14.55 -2.29 -3.58
CA VAL A 28 15.23 -3.58 -3.42
C VAL A 28 16.16 -3.80 -4.61
N GLY A 29 17.44 -4.05 -4.34
CA GLY A 29 18.41 -4.43 -5.37
C GLY A 29 18.10 -5.80 -5.97
N GLY A 30 18.63 -6.07 -7.16
CA GLY A 30 18.48 -7.39 -7.78
C GLY A 30 19.27 -8.45 -7.02
N TYR A 31 18.76 -9.68 -6.99
CA TYR A 31 19.39 -10.80 -6.27
C TYR A 31 19.05 -12.15 -6.91
N TYR A 32 19.81 -13.18 -6.58
CA TYR A 32 19.52 -14.57 -6.97
C TYR A 32 18.79 -15.29 -5.84
N ARG A 33 17.74 -16.04 -6.18
CA ARG A 33 17.07 -16.97 -5.25
C ARG A 33 17.95 -18.21 -5.04
N SER A 34 17.71 -18.95 -3.96
CA SER A 34 18.37 -20.25 -3.72
C SER A 34 18.16 -21.26 -4.85
N SER A 35 17.06 -21.14 -5.60
CA SER A 35 16.77 -21.91 -6.81
C SER A 35 17.59 -21.52 -8.04
N GLY A 36 18.46 -20.50 -7.95
CA GLY A 36 19.24 -19.96 -9.08
C GLY A 36 18.50 -18.92 -9.93
N THR A 37 17.23 -18.63 -9.67
CA THR A 37 16.45 -17.65 -10.45
C THR A 37 16.84 -16.21 -10.08
N TYR A 38 17.19 -15.40 -11.08
CA TYR A 38 17.44 -13.97 -10.89
C TYR A 38 16.16 -13.17 -10.67
N VAL A 39 16.18 -12.27 -9.70
CA VAL A 39 15.12 -11.30 -9.40
C VAL A 39 15.61 -9.91 -9.73
N GLN A 40 14.90 -9.25 -10.64
CA GLN A 40 15.18 -7.87 -11.05
C GLN A 40 14.96 -6.89 -9.88
N PRO A 41 15.69 -5.75 -9.82
CA PRO A 41 15.41 -4.71 -8.84
C PRO A 41 13.95 -4.21 -8.93
N TYR A 42 13.35 -3.88 -7.78
CA TYR A 42 11.97 -3.39 -7.72
C TYR A 42 11.75 -2.45 -6.53
N TYR A 43 10.63 -1.72 -6.56
CA TYR A 43 10.19 -0.86 -5.47
C TYR A 43 9.10 -1.55 -4.65
N ARG A 44 9.21 -1.44 -3.33
CA ARG A 44 8.20 -1.88 -2.36
C ARG A 44 7.93 -0.78 -1.36
N THR A 45 6.93 -0.96 -0.52
CA THR A 45 6.72 -0.11 0.66
C THR A 45 7.82 -0.35 1.70
N SER A 46 8.11 0.68 2.48
CA SER A 46 9.06 0.61 3.60
C SER A 46 8.64 -0.50 4.57
N PRO A 47 9.61 -1.28 5.08
CA PRO A 47 9.30 -2.33 6.03
C PRO A 47 8.76 -1.73 7.34
N ASP A 48 7.54 -2.12 7.71
CA ASP A 48 6.92 -1.82 9.00
C ASP A 48 6.05 -3.02 9.47
N SER A 49 5.32 -2.85 10.58
CA SER A 49 4.44 -3.88 11.16
C SER A 49 3.03 -3.90 10.54
N SER A 50 2.69 -2.92 9.70
CA SER A 50 1.38 -2.78 9.09
C SER A 50 1.33 -3.49 7.74
N ARG A 51 0.21 -4.15 7.47
CA ARG A 51 -0.07 -4.73 6.14
C ARG A 51 -0.94 -3.80 5.31
N TRP A 52 -1.59 -2.83 5.92
CA TRP A 52 -2.62 -2.01 5.30
C TRP A 52 -2.09 -1.04 4.25
N ASN A 53 -0.84 -0.60 4.39
CA ASN A 53 -0.19 0.35 3.51
C ASN A 53 0.63 -0.30 2.38
N ASN A 54 0.81 -1.63 2.37
CA ASN A 54 1.58 -2.32 1.33
C ASN A 54 0.92 -2.15 -0.06
N TYR A 55 1.72 -1.93 -1.11
CA TYR A 55 1.22 -1.80 -2.48
C TYR A 55 0.46 -3.05 -2.96
N SER A 56 0.85 -4.23 -2.47
CA SER A 56 0.18 -5.49 -2.80
C SER A 56 -1.18 -5.67 -2.12
N THR A 57 -1.52 -4.84 -1.11
CA THR A 57 -2.73 -5.01 -0.32
C THR A 57 -3.98 -4.63 -1.10
N ARG A 58 -5.05 -5.41 -0.92
CA ARG A 58 -6.32 -5.21 -1.63
C ARG A 58 -6.84 -3.78 -1.45
N GLY A 59 -6.99 -3.08 -2.58
CA GLY A 59 -7.46 -1.69 -2.63
C GLY A 59 -6.33 -0.67 -2.85
N ASN A 60 -5.07 -1.05 -2.62
CA ASN A 60 -3.92 -0.19 -2.91
C ASN A 60 -3.42 -0.38 -4.34
N TYR A 61 -2.56 0.54 -4.78
CA TYR A 61 -1.88 0.49 -6.06
C TYR A 61 -0.39 0.68 -5.87
N ASN A 62 0.41 0.02 -6.71
CA ASN A 62 1.82 0.28 -6.82
C ASN A 62 2.05 1.46 -7.80
N PRO A 63 2.54 2.63 -7.34
CA PRO A 63 2.76 3.78 -8.23
C PRO A 63 3.86 3.56 -9.27
N TYR A 64 4.76 2.59 -9.05
CA TYR A 64 5.88 2.30 -9.97
C TYR A 64 5.50 1.36 -11.11
N THR A 65 4.47 0.53 -10.93
CA THR A 65 4.05 -0.45 -11.93
C THR A 65 2.61 -0.27 -12.40
N GLY A 66 1.82 0.59 -11.73
CA GLY A 66 0.38 0.75 -11.97
C GLY A 66 -0.46 -0.46 -11.53
N GLN A 67 0.16 -1.49 -10.96
CA GLN A 67 -0.53 -2.72 -10.59
C GLN A 67 -1.38 -2.53 -9.33
N LYS A 68 -2.60 -3.06 -9.36
CA LYS A 68 -3.50 -3.10 -8.21
C LYS A 68 -3.09 -4.20 -7.23
N GLY A 69 -3.21 -3.92 -5.94
CA GLY A 69 -3.05 -4.90 -4.88
C GLY A 69 -4.28 -5.79 -4.71
N TYR A 70 -4.06 -7.05 -4.35
CA TYR A 70 -5.09 -8.07 -4.13
C TYR A 70 -4.90 -8.87 -2.83
N THR A 71 -3.77 -8.70 -2.14
CA THR A 71 -3.43 -9.42 -0.92
C THR A 71 -4.30 -8.96 0.25
N SER A 72 -4.89 -9.90 0.98
CA SER A 72 -5.63 -9.58 2.20
C SER A 72 -4.67 -9.07 3.29
N PRO A 73 -4.96 -7.93 3.93
CA PRO A 73 -4.15 -7.43 5.05
C PRO A 73 -4.42 -8.22 6.34
N TYR A 74 -5.52 -8.96 6.41
CA TYR A 74 -5.86 -9.77 7.56
C TYR A 74 -4.93 -10.98 7.65
N ARG A 75 -4.46 -11.26 8.86
CA ARG A 75 -3.66 -12.46 9.12
C ARG A 75 -4.58 -13.67 8.91
N SER A 76 -4.24 -14.54 7.97
CA SER A 76 -4.95 -15.80 7.81
C SER A 76 -4.81 -16.58 9.12
N TYR A 77 -5.90 -16.76 9.84
CA TYR A 77 -5.93 -17.64 10.99
C TYR A 77 -6.07 -19.06 10.43
N ASN A 78 -4.95 -19.78 10.31
CA ASN A 78 -4.99 -21.22 10.02
C ASN A 78 -5.50 -21.93 11.28
N SER A 79 -6.81 -21.89 11.51
CA SER A 79 -7.48 -22.77 12.45
C SER A 79 -7.58 -24.16 11.83
N TYR A 80 -6.76 -25.08 12.35
CA TYR A 80 -6.85 -26.54 12.26
C TYR A 80 -6.66 -27.19 10.88
N ARG A 81 -5.42 -27.61 10.58
CA ARG A 81 -5.24 -28.91 9.90
C ARG A 81 -3.90 -29.56 10.20
N SER A 82 -4.02 -30.67 10.93
CA SER A 82 -3.09 -31.81 11.00
C SER A 82 -1.87 -31.70 11.91
N TYR A 83 -2.13 -31.94 13.20
CA TYR A 83 -1.44 -33.04 13.87
C TYR A 83 -1.59 -34.31 13.00
N SER A 84 -0.48 -34.85 12.48
CA SER A 84 -0.17 -36.29 12.32
C SER A 84 0.81 -36.53 11.17
N ARG A 85 1.84 -37.35 11.48
CA ARG A 85 2.87 -37.96 10.62
C ARG A 85 4.05 -37.02 10.32
N TRP A 86 5.28 -37.27 10.78
CA TRP A 86 6.00 -38.53 11.04
C TRP A 86 6.81 -38.46 12.33
#